data_AF-A0A1C3F1K3-F1
#
_entry.id   AF-A0A1C3F1K3-F1
#
_cell.length_a   1.000
_cell.length_b   1.000
_cell.length_c   1.000
_cell.angle_alpha   90.00
_cell.angle_beta   90.00
_cell.angle_gamma   90.00
#
_symmetry.space_group_name_H-M   'P 1'
#
loop_
_entity.id
_entity.type
_entity.pdbx_description
1 polymer ?
#
loop_
_entity_poly.entity_id
_entity_poly.type
_entity_poly.pdbx_seq_one_letter_code
_entity_poly.pdbx_strand_id
1 'polypeptide(L)' 'MHPIGRLGQPKEIAEVVCFLLSDKASFMSGSQVVVDGGFLSV' A
#
# COMPACT_ATOMS: atom_id res chain seq x y z
N MET A 1 16.69 -1.90 4.20
CA MET A 1 16.79 -0.80 3.21
C MET A 1 15.63 -1.00 2.25
N HIS A 2 14.84 0.03 1.92
CA HIS A 2 13.71 -0.15 1.00
C HIS A 2 14.24 -0.37 -0.42
N PRO A 3 13.90 -1.46 -1.15
CA PRO A 3 14.31 -1.69 -2.54
C PRO A 3 14.01 -0.54 -3.49
N ILE A 4 12.94 0.20 -3.24
CA ILE A 4 12.58 1.41 -4.02
C ILE A 4 13.60 2.57 -3.85
N GLY A 5 14.56 2.45 -2.93
CA GLY A 5 15.69 3.38 -2.79
C GLY A 5 15.37 4.72 -2.15
N ARG A 6 14.15 4.92 -1.61
CA ARG A 6 13.73 6.14 -0.93
C ARG A 6 12.72 5.86 0.19
N LEU A 7 12.54 6.84 1.06
CA LEU A 7 11.42 6.83 2.00
C LEU A 7 10.09 7.08 1.27
N GLY A 8 9.06 6.39 1.74
CA GLY A 8 7.68 6.61 1.32
C GLY A 8 7.16 7.97 1.79
N GLN A 9 6.19 8.50 1.04
CA GLN A 9 5.47 9.71 1.38
C GLN A 9 4.08 9.35 1.92
N PRO A 10 3.52 10.11 2.88
CA PRO A 10 2.18 9.85 3.42
C PRO A 10 1.09 9.71 2.35
N LYS A 11 1.22 10.46 1.25
CA LYS A 11 0.28 10.40 0.11
C LYS A 11 0.21 8.99 -0.49
N GLU A 12 1.32 8.25 -0.56
CA GLU A 12 1.35 6.91 -1.16
C GLU A 12 0.52 5.91 -0.35
N ILE A 13 0.48 6.06 0.97
CA ILE A 13 -0.39 5.27 1.85
C ILE A 13 -1.85 5.71 1.68
N ALA A 14 -2.09 7.03 1.63
CA ALA A 14 -3.43 7.59 1.48
C ALA A 14 -4.13 7.14 0.19
N GLU A 15 -3.42 7.08 -0.94
CA GLU A 15 -3.98 6.60 -2.21
C GLU A 15 -4.44 5.13 -2.12
N VAL A 16 -3.67 4.27 -1.43
CA VAL A 16 -4.07 2.87 -1.22
C VAL A 16 -5.28 2.77 -0.30
N VAL A 17 -5.35 3.59 0.76
CA VAL A 17 -6.53 3.66 1.63
C VAL A 17 -7.76 4.13 0.84
N CYS A 18 -7.62 5.17 0.01
CA CYS A 18 -8.69 5.66 -0.86
C CYS A 18 -9.19 4.56 -1.82
N PHE A 19 -8.29 3.78 -2.41
CA PHE A 19 -8.66 2.62 -3.22
C PHE A 19 -9.46 1.58 -2.42
N LEU A 20 -8.96 1.19 -1.24
CA LEU A 20 -9.60 0.18 -0.38
C LEU A 20 -10.97 0.62 0.15
N LEU A 21 -11.21 1.92 0.32
CA LEU A 21 -12.50 2.49 0.72
C LEU A 21 -13.46 2.73 -0.46
N SER A 22 -13.01 2.49 -1.70
CA SER A 22 -13.85 2.69 -2.89
C SER A 22 -14.55 1.41 -3.34
N ASP A 23 -15.58 1.56 -4.18
CA ASP A 23 -16.29 0.44 -4.80
C ASP A 23 -15.39 -0.48 -5.65
N LYS A 24 -14.20 0.02 -6.05
CA LYS A 24 -13.21 -0.77 -6.79
C LYS A 24 -12.64 -1.93 -5.97
N ALA A 25 -12.69 -1.83 -4.64
CA ALA A 25 -12.26 -2.88 -3.72
C ALA A 25 -13.44 -3.71 -3.18
N SER A 26 -14.61 -3.67 -3.82
CA SER A 26 -15.86 -4.29 -3.34
C SER A 26 -15.79 -5.80 -3.05
N PHE A 27 -14.81 -6.52 -3.61
CA PHE A 27 -14.59 -7.94 -3.35
C PHE A 27 -13.32 -8.24 -2.55
N MET A 28 -12.64 -7.22 -2.03
CA MET A 28 -11.44 -7.36 -1.22
C MET A 28 -11.81 -7.35 0.26
N SER A 29 -11.78 -8.52 0.89
CA SER A 29 -12.02 -8.67 2.33
C SER A 29 -11.01 -9.64 2.94
N GLY A 30 -10.71 -9.46 4.23
CA GLY A 30 -9.79 -10.32 4.99
C GLY A 30 -8.34 -10.33 4.48
N SER A 31 -7.96 -9.35 3.67
CA SER A 31 -6.64 -9.27 3.03
C SER A 31 -5.81 -8.11 3.58
N GLN A 32 -4.49 -8.23 3.53
CA GLN A 32 -3.56 -7.15 3.89
C GLN A 32 -2.89 -6.60 2.63
N VAL A 33 -2.77 -5.27 2.55
CA VAL A 33 -2.01 -4.57 1.49
C VAL A 33 -0.80 -3.92 2.13
N VAL A 34 0.40 -4.37 1.75
CA VAL A 34 1.67 -3.83 2.25
C VAL A 34 2.14 -2.70 1.33
N VAL A 35 2.41 -1.53 1.90
CA VAL A 35 2.87 -0.33 1.19
C VAL A 35 4.16 0.16 1.85
N ASP A 36 5.27 -0.50 1.54
CA ASP A 36 6.54 -0.34 2.26
C ASP A 36 7.76 -0.20 1.34
N GLY A 37 7.54 0.11 0.06
CA GLY A 37 8.64 0.23 -0.91
C GLY A 37 9.47 -1.05 -1.09
N GLY A 38 8.92 -2.22 -0.73
CA GLY A 38 9.57 -3.52 -0.78
C GLY A 38 10.40 -3.87 0.46
N PHE A 39 10.27 -3.12 1.56
CA PHE A 39 11.09 -3.31 2.76
C PHE A 39 11.02 -4.73 3.32
N LEU A 40 9.85 -5.37 3.26
CA LEU A 40 9.61 -6.75 3.70
C LEU A 40 9.85 -7.80 2.60
N SER A 41 10.19 -7.39 1.38
CA SER A 41 10.27 -8.29 0.21
C SER A 41 11.66 -8.90 -0.03
N VAL A 42 12.58 -8.78 0.93
CA VAL A 42 13.94 -9.32 0.90
C VAL A 42 14.29 -10.06 2.18
#